data_AF-A0AAP8N7I4-F1
#
_entry.id   AF-A0AAP8N7I4-F1
#
_cell.length_a   1.000
_cell.length_b   1.000
_cell.length_c   1.000
_cell.angle_alpha   90.00
_cell.angle_beta   90.00
_cell.angle_gamma   90.00
#
_symmetry.space_group_name_H-M   'P 1'
#
loop_
_entity.id
_entity.type
_entity.pdbx_description
1 polymer ?
#
loop_
_entity_poly.entity_id
_entity_poly.type
_entity_poly.pdbx_seq_one_letter_code
_entity_poly.pdbx_strand_id
1 'polypeptide(L)'
;GGGSSYTPELVEGIIKRYDKIPVTELWLVDVEAGREKLETVGALAKRMVKKAGIPMEIHLSYDRREALKDADFVTTQLRVGQLAARALDERIPLIHGVIGQETNGAGGLFKA
;
A
#
# COMPACT_ATOMS: atom_id res chain seq x y z
N GLY A 1 -1.09 3.62 -1.79
CA GLY A 1 -1.35 2.18 -1.98
C GLY A 1 -1.79 1.54 -0.68
N GLY A 2 -2.81 2.10 -0.04
CA GLY A 2 -3.37 1.60 1.20
C GLY A 2 -4.13 0.29 1.01
N GLY A 3 -4.61 -0.02 -0.20
CA GLY A 3 -5.26 -1.28 -0.57
C GLY A 3 -4.30 -2.45 -0.79
N SER A 4 -3.04 -2.34 -0.36
CA SER A 4 -2.06 -3.42 -0.41
C SER A 4 -2.46 -4.57 0.52
N SER A 5 -2.18 -5.81 0.10
CA SER A 5 -2.30 -7.00 0.96
C SER A 5 -1.37 -6.95 2.18
N TYR A 6 -0.32 -6.13 2.13
CA TYR A 6 0.67 -5.96 3.21
C TYR A 6 0.30 -4.84 4.20
N THR A 7 -0.78 -4.09 3.97
CA THR A 7 -1.24 -3.05 4.91
C THR A 7 -1.46 -3.57 6.34
N PRO A 8 -2.01 -4.78 6.59
CA PRO A 8 -2.11 -5.31 7.94
C PRO A 8 -0.75 -5.48 8.63
N GLU A 9 0.31 -5.83 7.90
CA GLU A 9 1.66 -5.96 8.47
C GLU A 9 2.21 -4.61 8.94
N LEU A 10 2.00 -3.54 8.15
CA LEU A 10 2.37 -2.18 8.54
C LEU A 10 1.61 -1.74 9.81
N VAL A 11 0.30 -1.97 9.85
CA VAL A 11 -0.55 -1.61 11.00
C VAL A 11 -0.14 -2.38 12.25
N GLU A 12 0.13 -3.68 12.12
CA GLU A 12 0.65 -4.50 13.23
C GLU A 12 2.02 -3.99 13.71
N GLY A 13 2.90 -3.60 12.79
CA GLY A 13 4.20 -3.03 13.09
C GLY A 13 4.12 -1.74 13.92
N ILE A 14 3.17 -0.85 13.59
CA ILE A 14 2.87 0.38 14.33
C ILE A 14 2.30 0.05 15.71
N ILE A 15 1.29 -0.84 15.79
CA ILE A 15 0.70 -1.29 17.06
C ILE A 15 1.77 -1.79 18.03
N LYS A 16 2.68 -2.65 17.56
CA LYS A 16 3.76 -3.23 18.38
C LYS A 16 4.79 -2.22 18.87
N ARG A 17 4.84 -1.02 18.30
CA ARG A 17 5.84 0.03 18.58
C ARG A 17 5.20 1.34 19.00
N TYR A 18 3.93 1.32 19.38
CA TYR A 18 3.17 2.53 19.67
C TYR A 18 3.77 3.34 20.83
N ASP A 19 4.40 2.66 21.79
CA ASP A 19 5.14 3.26 22.91
C ASP A 19 6.35 4.11 22.47
N LYS A 20 6.91 3.81 21.30
CA LYS A 20 8.08 4.50 20.74
C LYS A 20 7.69 5.48 19.63
N ILE A 21 6.64 5.15 18.89
CA ILE A 21 6.15 5.93 17.74
C ILE A 21 4.63 6.06 17.91
N PRO A 22 4.16 7.04 18.69
CA PRO A 22 2.74 7.24 18.97
C PRO A 22 2.04 7.90 17.78
N VAL A 23 1.79 7.11 16.72
CA VAL A 23 1.08 7.56 15.53
C VAL A 23 -0.37 7.88 15.91
N THR A 24 -0.77 9.14 15.82
CA THR A 24 -2.14 9.57 16.12
C THR A 24 -3.09 9.27 14.96
N GLU A 25 -2.62 9.41 13.73
CA GLU A 25 -3.41 9.21 12.52
C GLU A 25 -2.64 8.40 11.48
N LEU A 26 -3.30 7.41 10.88
CA LEU A 26 -2.80 6.67 9.73
C LEU A 26 -3.77 6.82 8.56
N TRP A 27 -3.31 7.54 7.53
CA TRP A 27 -4.05 7.77 6.30
C TRP A 27 -3.70 6.70 5.26
N LEU A 28 -4.65 5.81 4.97
CA LEU A 28 -4.54 4.80 3.92
C LEU A 28 -5.14 5.35 2.63
N VAL A 29 -4.27 5.68 1.68
CA VAL A 29 -4.68 6.29 0.41
C VAL A 29 -4.56 5.30 -0.74
N ASP A 30 -5.57 5.24 -1.60
CA ASP A 30 -5.50 4.50 -2.87
C ASP A 30 -6.17 5.25 -4.02
N VAL A 31 -6.09 4.71 -5.22
CA VAL A 31 -6.83 5.22 -6.39
C VAL A 31 -8.20 4.55 -6.49
N GLU A 32 -9.12 5.14 -7.25
CA GLU A 32 -10.48 4.59 -7.45
C GLU A 32 -10.48 3.13 -7.90
N ALA A 33 -9.56 2.74 -8.79
CA ALA A 33 -9.43 1.35 -9.24
C ALA A 33 -9.06 0.35 -8.11
N GLY A 34 -8.57 0.84 -6.98
CA GLY A 34 -8.21 0.06 -5.78
C GLY A 34 -9.25 0.14 -4.65
N ARG A 35 -10.40 0.79 -4.86
CA ARG A 35 -11.44 1.06 -3.85
C ARG A 35 -11.82 -0.15 -3.01
N GLU A 36 -12.25 -1.24 -3.64
CA GLU A 36 -12.68 -2.45 -2.94
C GLU A 36 -11.56 -3.03 -2.06
N LYS A 37 -10.31 -3.00 -2.54
CA LYS A 37 -9.15 -3.46 -1.79
C LYS A 37 -8.88 -2.57 -0.59
N LEU A 38 -8.90 -1.24 -0.77
CA LEU A 38 -8.69 -0.26 0.29
C LEU A 38 -9.75 -0.39 1.39
N GLU A 39 -11.02 -0.49 1.02
CA GLU A 39 -12.12 -0.62 1.97
C GLU A 39 -12.02 -1.92 2.77
N THR A 40 -11.67 -3.03 2.10
CA THR A 40 -11.49 -4.34 2.74
C THR A 40 -10.36 -4.33 3.78
N VAL A 41 -9.16 -3.91 3.38
CA VAL A 41 -7.99 -3.92 4.29
C VAL A 41 -8.08 -2.78 5.32
N GLY A 42 -8.68 -1.65 4.95
CA GLY A 42 -8.93 -0.53 5.85
C GLY A 42 -9.91 -0.89 6.98
N ALA A 43 -10.95 -1.65 6.68
CA ALA A 43 -11.86 -2.18 7.70
C ALA A 43 -11.15 -3.15 8.66
N LEU A 44 -10.21 -3.97 8.16
CA LEU A 44 -9.38 -4.83 9.00
C LEU A 44 -8.44 -4.00 9.89
N ALA A 45 -7.75 -3.00 9.34
CA ALA A 45 -6.87 -2.10 10.07
C ALA A 45 -7.61 -1.41 11.24
N LYS A 46 -8.82 -0.88 10.98
CA LYS A 46 -9.68 -0.30 12.03
C LYS A 46 -9.98 -1.28 13.16
N ARG A 47 -10.29 -2.54 12.84
CA ARG A 47 -10.54 -3.59 13.86
C ARG A 47 -9.27 -3.95 14.64
N MET A 48 -8.12 -4.00 13.98
CA MET A 48 -6.83 -4.29 14.63
C MET A 48 -6.48 -3.23 15.67
N VAL A 49 -6.56 -1.96 15.29
CA VAL A 49 -6.27 -0.81 16.16
C VAL A 49 -7.25 -0.76 17.34
N LYS A 50 -8.56 -0.91 17.06
CA LYS A 50 -9.58 -0.98 18.11
C LYS A 50 -9.33 -2.13 19.08
N LYS A 51 -8.96 -3.31 18.58
CA LYS A 51 -8.65 -4.48 19.42
C LYS A 51 -7.40 -4.27 20.27
N ALA A 52 -6.41 -3.54 19.76
CA ALA A 52 -5.19 -3.22 20.48
C ALA A 52 -5.40 -2.14 21.57
N GLY A 53 -6.51 -1.40 21.53
CA GLY A 53 -6.83 -0.36 22.51
C GLY A 53 -5.93 0.86 22.43
N ILE A 54 -5.31 1.12 21.27
CA ILE A 54 -4.45 2.29 21.05
C ILE A 54 -5.27 3.45 20.44
N PRO A 55 -4.97 4.71 20.80
CA PRO A 55 -5.68 5.88 20.28
C PRO A 55 -5.10 6.34 18.94
N MET A 56 -5.12 5.46 17.94
CA MET A 56 -4.76 5.79 16.55
C MET A 56 -6.01 5.81 15.68
N GLU A 57 -6.19 6.85 14.87
CA GLU A 57 -7.28 6.95 13.89
C GLU A 57 -6.85 6.41 12.54
N ILE A 58 -7.73 5.64 11.89
CA ILE A 58 -7.50 5.14 10.52
C ILE A 58 -8.42 5.90 9.56
N HIS A 59 -7.82 6.69 8.68
CA HIS A 59 -8.50 7.41 7.62
C HIS A 59 -8.32 6.68 6.29
N LEU A 60 -9.41 6.57 5.51
CA LEU A 60 -9.35 6.07 4.14
C LEU A 60 -9.64 7.23 3.21
N SER A 61 -8.78 7.48 2.22
CA SER A 61 -9.02 8.54 1.24
C SER A 61 -8.63 8.09 -0.17
N TYR A 62 -9.30 8.69 -1.15
CA TYR A 62 -8.99 8.58 -2.58
C TYR A 62 -8.36 9.86 -3.13
N ASP A 63 -8.26 10.89 -2.30
CA ASP A 63 -7.49 12.09 -2.58
C ASP A 63 -6.24 12.12 -1.71
N ARG A 64 -5.08 11.91 -2.33
CA ARG A 64 -3.80 11.98 -1.61
C ARG A 64 -3.51 13.38 -1.07
N ARG A 65 -4.08 14.44 -1.63
CA ARG A 65 -3.80 15.82 -1.19
C ARG A 65 -4.30 16.06 0.23
N GLU A 66 -5.43 15.46 0.58
CA GLU A 66 -5.95 15.47 1.95
C GLU A 66 -5.00 14.76 2.90
N ALA A 67 -4.58 13.54 2.55
CA ALA A 67 -3.71 12.72 3.39
C ALA A 67 -2.27 13.25 3.52
N LEU A 68 -1.78 13.98 2.53
CA LEU A 68 -0.42 14.55 2.54
C LEU A 68 -0.35 15.87 3.32
N LYS A 69 -1.49 16.50 3.58
CA LYS A 69 -1.53 17.75 4.32
C LYS A 69 -1.01 17.50 5.73
N ASP A 70 0.06 18.22 6.08
CA ASP A 70 0.69 18.19 7.40
C ASP A 70 1.25 16.81 7.83
N ALA A 71 1.42 15.88 6.89
CA ALA A 71 1.94 14.54 7.19
C ALA A 71 3.43 14.58 7.60
N ASP A 72 3.75 13.98 8.75
CA ASP A 72 5.13 13.85 9.23
C ASP A 72 5.95 12.81 8.43
N PHE A 73 5.28 11.73 7.99
CA PHE A 73 5.88 10.62 7.26
C PHE A 73 5.00 10.16 6.10
N VAL A 74 5.63 9.76 4.99
CA VAL A 74 4.95 9.20 3.82
C VAL A 74 5.61 7.88 3.43
N THR A 75 4.83 6.81 3.37
CA THR A 75 5.28 5.50 2.87
C THR A 75 4.65 5.20 1.52
N THR A 76 5.43 4.61 0.61
CA THR A 76 4.96 4.22 -0.73
C THR A 76 5.02 2.72 -0.89
N GLN A 77 3.85 2.11 -1.08
CA GLN A 77 3.66 0.67 -1.28
C GLN A 77 2.61 0.40 -2.37
N LEU A 78 2.63 1.24 -3.40
CA LEU A 78 1.71 1.16 -4.54
C LEU A 78 2.33 0.35 -5.70
N ARG A 79 1.47 -0.07 -6.63
CA ARG A 79 1.86 -0.71 -7.89
C ARG A 79 1.09 -0.05 -9.02
N VAL A 80 1.77 0.74 -9.85
CA VAL A 80 1.12 1.37 -11.00
C VAL A 80 0.80 0.27 -12.03
N GLY A 81 -0.37 0.37 -12.67
CA GLY A 81 -0.85 -0.66 -13.59
C GLY A 81 -1.26 -1.99 -12.93
N GLN A 82 -1.24 -2.06 -11.59
CA GLN A 82 -1.66 -3.22 -10.80
C GLN A 82 -0.93 -4.50 -11.21
N LEU A 83 -1.48 -5.68 -10.89
CA LEU A 83 -0.89 -6.97 -11.28
C LEU A 83 -0.97 -7.23 -12.79
N ALA A 84 -1.87 -6.54 -13.50
CA ALA A 84 -2.00 -6.67 -14.94
C ALA A 84 -0.75 -6.15 -15.67
N ALA A 85 -0.21 -4.98 -15.30
CA ALA A 85 1.03 -4.47 -15.86
C ALA A 85 2.22 -5.38 -15.53
N ARG A 86 2.35 -5.84 -14.27
CA ARG A 86 3.38 -6.80 -13.89
C ARG A 86 3.34 -8.09 -14.74
N ALA A 87 2.14 -8.58 -15.05
CA ALA A 87 2.01 -9.77 -15.91
C ALA A 87 2.52 -9.52 -17.34
N LEU A 88 2.43 -8.29 -17.85
CA LEU A 88 3.05 -7.90 -19.13
C LEU A 88 4.57 -7.79 -19.00
N ASP A 89 5.06 -7.17 -17.92
CA ASP A 89 6.48 -7.02 -17.59
C ASP A 89 7.19 -8.38 -17.52
N GLU A 90 6.48 -9.42 -17.08
CA GLU A 90 7.01 -10.78 -16.99
C GLU A 90 6.83 -11.58 -18.30
N ARG A 91 5.77 -11.34 -19.09
CA ARG A 91 5.47 -12.16 -20.28
C ARG A 91 6.07 -11.65 -21.58
N ILE A 92 6.12 -10.33 -21.80
CA ILE A 92 6.64 -9.75 -23.04
C ILE A 92 8.14 -10.06 -23.21
N PRO A 93 9.01 -9.92 -22.20
CA PRO A 93 10.42 -10.23 -22.38
C PRO A 93 10.65 -11.71 -22.73
N LEU A 94 9.84 -12.62 -22.18
CA LEU A 94 9.95 -14.06 -22.44
C LEU A 94 9.72 -14.43 -23.91
N ILE A 95 8.78 -13.76 -24.61
CA ILE A 95 8.55 -14.01 -26.05
C ILE A 95 9.73 -13.54 -26.92
N HIS A 96 10.61 -12.70 -26.39
CA HIS A 96 11.83 -12.22 -27.03
C HIS A 96 13.09 -12.96 -26.56
N GLY A 97 12.95 -14.05 -25.81
CA GLY A 97 14.09 -14.85 -25.33
C GLY A 97 14.94 -14.19 -24.25
N VAL A 98 14.40 -13.16 -23.57
CA VAL A 98 15.06 -12.46 -22.47
C VAL A 98 14.29 -12.62 -21.17
N ILE A 99 14.95 -12.37 -20.02
CA ILE A 99 14.32 -12.53 -18.70
C ILE A 99 13.13 -11.59 -18.52
N GLY A 100 11.98 -12.16 -18.15
CA GLY A 100 10.80 -11.43 -17.68
C GLY A 100 10.68 -11.55 -16.17
N GLN A 101 11.03 -10.48 -15.45
CA GLN A 101 10.97 -10.43 -13.99
C GLN A 101 10.69 -9.00 -13.54
N GLU A 102 9.93 -8.85 -12.45
CA GLU A 102 9.40 -7.57 -11.97
C GLU A 102 10.45 -6.45 -11.81
N THR A 103 11.64 -6.76 -11.30
CA THR A 103 12.66 -5.79 -10.85
C THR A 103 13.96 -5.84 -11.65
N ASN A 104 14.05 -6.72 -12.65
CA ASN A 104 15.26 -6.96 -13.41
C ASN A 104 14.96 -7.00 -14.92
N GLY A 105 15.93 -6.59 -15.73
CA GLY A 105 15.79 -6.57 -17.19
C GLY A 105 14.71 -5.59 -17.68
N ALA A 106 14.03 -5.95 -18.78
CA ALA A 106 13.00 -5.10 -19.37
C ALA A 106 11.81 -4.89 -18.40
N GLY A 107 11.35 -5.93 -17.69
CA GLY A 107 10.29 -5.79 -16.70
C GLY A 107 10.67 -4.81 -15.59
N GLY A 108 11.89 -4.91 -15.05
CA GLY A 108 12.43 -3.95 -14.08
C GLY A 108 12.51 -2.50 -14.58
N LEU A 109 12.85 -2.30 -15.85
CA LEU A 109 12.92 -0.97 -16.45
C LEU A 109 11.53 -0.33 -16.61
N PHE A 110 10.53 -1.12 -16.99
CA PHE A 110 9.16 -0.67 -17.22
C PHE A 110 8.28 -0.69 -15.98
N LYS A 111 8.77 -1.29 -14.87
CA LYS A 111 8.10 -1.32 -13.59
C LYS A 111 7.70 0.10 -13.18
N ALA A 112 6.41 0.36 -13.25
CA ALA A 112 5.79 1.64 -12.92
C ALA A 112 5.48 1.79 -11.42
#